data_AF-A0A0A3XYP3-F1
#
_entry.id   AF-A0A0A3XYP3-F1
#
_cell.length_a   1.000
_cell.length_b   1.000
_cell.length_c   1.000
_cell.angle_alpha   90.00
_cell.angle_beta   90.00
_cell.angle_gamma   90.00
#
_symmetry.space_group_name_H-M   'P 1'
#
loop_
_entity.id
_entity.type
_entity.pdbx_description
1 polymer ?
#
loop_
_entity_poly.entity_id
_entity_poly.type
_entity_poly.pdbx_seq_one_letter_code
_entity_poly.pdbx_strand_id
1 'polypeptide(L)' 'MIGPVVSSITGLITSTSMSFIGLALNYGFHPDFAVRWLKAAVTSYVVIVPMLMIVIPPIQRFVMRQAGLPAR' A
#
# COMPACT_ATOMS: atom_id res chain seq x y z
N MET A 1 24.41 -4.08 -4.38
CA MET A 1 23.25 -4.31 -3.48
C MET A 1 22.75 -3.04 -2.77
N ILE A 2 23.35 -1.86 -2.99
CA ILE A 2 22.97 -0.61 -2.29
C ILE A 2 21.67 0.01 -2.87
N GLY A 3 21.48 -0.04 -4.20
CA GLY A 3 20.30 0.53 -4.87
C GLY A 3 18.94 0.01 -4.36
N PRO A 4 18.72 -1.32 -4.27
CA PRO A 4 17.46 -1.88 -3.78
C PRO A 4 17.15 -1.54 -2.31
N VAL A 5 18.18 -1.39 -1.47
CA VAL A 5 18.02 -1.04 -0.06
C VAL A 5 17.59 0.42 0.06
N VAL A 6 18.24 1.33 -0.68
CA VAL A 6 17.89 2.75 -0.71
C VAL A 6 16.47 2.95 -1.24
N SER A 7 16.08 2.27 -2.33
CA SER A 7 14.71 2.38 -2.85
C SER A 7 13.66 1.84 -1.88
N SER A 8 13.95 0.76 -1.17
CA SER A 8 13.05 0.19 -0.16
C SER A 8 12.88 1.14 1.02
N ILE A 9 13.97 1.70 1.56
CA ILE A 9 13.92 2.64 2.69
C ILE A 9 13.16 3.91 2.28
N THR A 10 13.49 4.49 1.12
CA THR A 10 12.80 5.69 0.63
C THR A 10 11.32 5.43 0.43
N GLY A 11 10.93 4.33 -0.21
CA GLY A 11 9.52 3.97 -0.41
C GLY A 11 8.76 3.80 0.90
N LEU A 12 9.40 3.19 1.90
CA LEU A 12 8.83 2.98 3.23
C LEU A 12 8.63 4.32 3.94
N ILE A 13 9.61 5.23 3.89
CA ILE A 13 9.50 6.58 4.47
C ILE A 13 8.40 7.38 3.78
N THR A 14 8.37 7.42 2.46
CA THR A 14 7.38 8.22 1.70
C THR A 14 5.96 7.70 1.91
N SER A 15 5.75 6.38 1.88
CA SER A 15 4.44 5.77 2.12
C SER A 15 3.94 6.03 3.54
N THR A 16 4.81 5.84 4.52
CA THR A 16 4.51 6.10 5.93
C THR A 16 4.14 7.56 6.14
N SER A 17 4.89 8.48 5.54
CA SER A 17 4.66 9.93 5.64
C SER A 17 3.35 10.34 4.99
N MET A 18 3.02 9.83 3.79
CA MET A 18 1.74 10.13 3.12
C MET A 18 0.55 9.63 3.94
N SER A 19 0.63 8.40 4.48
CA SER A 19 -0.41 7.84 5.35
C SER A 19 -0.58 8.67 6.63
N PHE A 20 0.53 9.06 7.26
CA PHE A 20 0.54 9.87 8.48
C PHE A 20 -0.05 11.26 8.25
N ILE A 21 0.40 11.98 7.23
CA ILE A 21 -0.11 13.30 6.90
C ILE A 21 -1.58 13.22 6.50
N GLY A 22 -1.97 12.21 5.71
CA GLY A 22 -3.36 12.00 5.32
C GLY A 22 -4.28 11.85 6.54
N LEU A 23 -3.89 11.04 7.53
CA LEU A 23 -4.70 10.91 8.74
C LEU A 23 -4.64 12.17 9.61
N ALA A 24 -3.49 12.84 9.70
CA ALA A 24 -3.31 14.05 10.50
C ALA A 24 -4.20 15.20 9.99
N LEU A 25 -4.31 15.33 8.67
CA LEU A 25 -5.19 16.31 8.04
C LEU A 25 -6.67 15.96 8.20
N ASN A 26 -7.03 14.67 8.20
CA ASN A 26 -8.43 14.25 8.30
C ASN A 26 -8.98 14.25 9.73
N TYR A 27 -8.15 13.94 10.74
CA TYR A 27 -8.59 13.77 12.14
C TYR A 27 -8.00 14.78 13.12
N GLY A 28 -7.00 15.57 12.71
CA GLY A 28 -6.24 16.45 13.59
C GLY A 28 -5.28 15.70 14.52
N PHE A 29 -4.31 16.42 15.08
CA PHE A 29 -3.36 15.88 16.05
C PHE A 29 -4.00 15.78 17.44
N HIS A 30 -4.63 14.63 17.72
CA HIS A 30 -5.08 14.25 19.07
C HIS A 30 -3.97 13.49 19.83
N PRO A 31 -3.95 13.48 21.17
CA PRO A 31 -2.99 12.66 21.93
C PRO A 31 -2.98 11.17 21.55
N ASP A 32 -4.10 10.61 21.09
CA ASP A 32 -4.19 9.22 20.61
C ASP A 32 -3.85 9.04 19.12
N PHE A 33 -3.40 10.09 18.44
CA PHE A 33 -3.24 10.11 16.98
C PHE A 33 -2.27 9.04 16.49
N ALA A 34 -1.10 8.90 17.12
CA ALA A 34 -0.10 7.91 16.72
C ALA A 34 -0.63 6.46 16.83
N VAL A 35 -1.39 6.17 17.89
CA VAL A 35 -2.00 4.84 18.10
C VAL A 35 -3.10 4.58 17.08
N ARG A 36 -3.94 5.59 16.80
CA ARG A 36 -4.99 5.50 15.78
C ARG A 36 -4.39 5.34 14.39
N TRP A 37 -3.32 6.06 14.09
CA TRP A 37 -2.58 5.96 12.83
C TRP A 37 -1.98 4.56 12.65
N LEU A 38 -1.27 4.04 13.65
CA LEU A 38 -0.70 2.71 13.57
C LEU A 38 -1.80 1.64 13.41
N LYS A 39 -2.91 1.76 14.14
CA LYS A 39 -4.06 0.86 14.01
C LYS A 39 -4.67 0.94 12.61
N ALA A 40 -4.84 2.13 12.06
CA ALA A 40 -5.36 2.33 10.70
C ALA A 40 -4.39 1.77 9.64
N ALA A 41 -3.09 1.96 9.80
CA ALA A 41 -2.07 1.44 8.90
C ALA A 41 -2.07 -0.10 8.90
N VAL A 42 -2.06 -0.72 10.09
CA VAL A 42 -2.13 -2.18 10.24
C VAL A 42 -3.44 -2.73 9.67
N THR A 43 -4.58 -2.11 10.00
CA THR A 43 -5.90 -2.54 9.51
C THR A 43 -5.96 -2.45 7.98
N SER A 44 -5.47 -1.34 7.41
CA SER A 44 -5.39 -1.15 5.96
C SER A 44 -4.53 -2.23 5.32
N TYR A 45 -3.36 -2.53 5.88
CA TYR A 45 -2.47 -3.57 5.36
C TYR A 45 -3.13 -4.96 5.38
N VAL A 46 -3.75 -5.33 6.50
CA VAL A 46 -4.46 -6.60 6.66
C VAL A 46 -5.64 -6.75 5.70
N VAL A 47 -6.30 -5.67 5.32
CA VAL A 47 -7.44 -5.68 4.37
C VAL A 47 -6.96 -5.65 2.91
N ILE A 48 -6.00 -4.79 2.58
CA ILE A 48 -5.52 -4.59 1.21
C ILE A 48 -4.75 -5.80 0.70
N VAL A 49 -3.91 -6.45 1.51
CA VAL A 49 -3.13 -7.61 1.07
C VAL A 49 -4.01 -8.76 0.52
N PRO A 50 -5.01 -9.29 1.27
CA PRO A 50 -5.89 -10.33 0.74
C PRO A 50 -6.76 -9.81 -0.41
N MET A 51 -7.20 -8.56 -0.37
CA MET A 51 -7.96 -7.96 -1.46
C MET A 51 -7.14 -7.92 -2.76
N LEU A 52 -5.87 -7.54 -2.70
CA LEU A 52 -4.96 -7.56 -3.84
C LEU A 52 -4.73 -8.99 -4.34
N MET A 53 -4.56 -9.98 -3.46
CA MET A 53 -4.44 -11.37 -3.90
C MET A 53 -5.67 -11.86 -4.67
N ILE A 54 -6.86 -11.34 -4.36
CA ILE A 54 -8.11 -11.68 -5.05
C ILE A 54 -8.28 -10.87 -6.34
N VAL A 55 -7.92 -9.59 -6.33
CA VAL A 55 -8.19 -8.63 -7.42
C VAL A 55 -7.10 -8.64 -8.50
N ILE A 56 -5.84 -8.91 -8.16
CA ILE A 56 -4.74 -8.93 -9.14
C ILE A 56 -4.92 -10.02 -10.21
N PRO A 57 -5.20 -11.30 -9.88
CA PRO A 57 -5.33 -12.36 -10.88
C PRO A 57 -6.37 -12.09 -11.98
N PRO A 58 -7.61 -11.64 -11.68
CA PRO A 58 -8.59 -11.34 -12.73
C PRO A 58 -8.18 -10.13 -13.57
N ILE A 59 -7.57 -9.10 -12.98
CA ILE A 59 -7.04 -7.95 -13.74
C ILE A 59 -5.93 -8.41 -14.69
N GLN A 60 -4.98 -9.23 -14.21
CA GLN A 60 -3.92 -9.78 -15.04
C GLN A 60 -4.48 -10.61 -16.20
N ARG A 61 -5.49 -11.47 -15.94
CA ARG A 61 -6.17 -12.23 -17.00
C ARG A 61 -6.86 -11.34 -18.03
N PHE A 62 -7.49 -10.26 -17.58
CA PHE A 62 -8.14 -9.29 -18.47
C PHE A 62 -7.13 -8.56 -19.36
N VAL A 63 -6.04 -8.06 -18.76
CA VAL A 63 -4.97 -7.36 -19.47
C VAL A 63 -4.26 -8.29 -20.47
N MET A 64 -3.92 -9.52 -20.08
CA MET A 64 -3.29 -10.50 -20.98
C MET A 64 -4.18 -10.86 -22.17
N ARG A 65 -5.49 -11.00 -21.95
CA ARG A 65 -6.47 -11.22 -23.02
C ARG A 65 -6.52 -10.05 -24.00
N GLN A 66 -6.46 -8.81 -23.51
CA GLN A 66 -6.44 -7.63 -24.39
C GLN A 66 -5.09 -7.43 -25.09
N ALA A 67 -3.98 -7.80 -24.45
CA ALA A 67 -2.64 -7.66 -25.01
C ALA A 67 -2.27 -8.74 -26.04
N GLY A 68 -3.10 -9.76 -26.25
CA GLY A 68 -2.84 -10.85 -27.21
C GLY A 68 -1.64 -11.75 -26.85
N LEU A 69 -1.14 -11.65 -25.62
CA LEU A 69 0.02 -12.41 -25.14
C LEU A 69 -0.45 -13.75 -24.54
N PRO A 70 0.14 -14.89 -24.94
CA PRO A 70 -0.21 -16.19 -24.35
C PRO A 70 0.17 -16.20 -22.87
N ALA A 71 -0.78 -16.58 -22.01
CA ALA A 71 -0.54 -16.81 -20.60
C ALA A 71 0.51 -17.91 -20.45
N ARG A 72 1.72 -17.54 -20.02
CA ARG A 72 2.84 -18.44 -19.81
C ARG A 72 3.24 -18.46 -18.35
#